data_AF-A0A357SZU0-F1
#
_entry.id   AF-A0A357SZU0-F1
#
_cell.length_a   1.000
_cell.length_b   1.000
_cell.length_c   1.000
_cell.angle_alpha   90.00
_cell.angle_beta   90.00
_cell.angle_gamma   90.00
#
_symmetry.space_group_name_H-M   'P 1'
#
loop_
_entity.id
_entity.type
_entity.pdbx_description
1 polymer ?
#
loop_
_entity_poly.entity_id
_entity_poly.type
_entity_poly.pdbx_seq_one_letter_code
_entity_poly.pdbx_strand_id
1 'polypeptide(L)'
;MAAAYKKYFGQEIKLTTPNAGWEFLKRLAQNKVVTVGSDDDVAEAVGTRGQSAPPIGFSTVGKLRLNEEQNLALGVAEGIVPTNGYHYPAYGLIVSNAPHPNAAKLLVRTLLEDEGVMAWTRDMGNFSTNPNNSYNPDNPFGGLNVWKKITWPLRLNVSAQLSRDVLDFWILNRN
;
A
#
# COMPACT_ATOMS: atom_id res chain seq x y z
N MET A 1 -13.50 7.20 8.00
CA MET A 1 -14.42 7.12 6.85
C MET A 1 -15.62 8.08 6.99
N ALA A 2 -16.56 7.86 7.92
CA ALA A 2 -17.76 8.72 8.05
C ALA A 2 -17.46 10.23 8.19
N ALA A 3 -16.50 10.59 9.05
CA ALA A 3 -16.07 11.99 9.21
C ALA A 3 -15.47 12.58 7.92
N ALA A 4 -14.70 11.80 7.18
CA ALA A 4 -14.12 12.22 5.89
C ALA A 4 -15.22 12.47 4.85
N TYR A 5 -16.24 11.59 4.79
CA TYR A 5 -17.40 11.75 3.93
C TYR A 5 -18.17 13.05 4.26
N LYS A 6 -18.48 13.28 5.55
CA LYS A 6 -19.19 14.49 6.00
C LYS A 6 -18.40 15.76 5.69
N LYS A 7 -17.08 15.75 5.88
CA LYS A 7 -16.20 16.88 5.55
C LYS A 7 -16.21 17.19 4.05
N TYR A 8 -16.23 16.18 3.18
CA TYR A 8 -16.17 16.36 1.73
C TYR A 8 -17.54 16.73 1.11
N PHE A 9 -18.61 16.01 1.48
CA PHE A 9 -19.94 16.18 0.89
C PHE A 9 -20.87 17.12 1.67
N GLY A 10 -20.47 17.57 2.86
CA GLY A 10 -21.31 18.43 3.72
C GLY A 10 -22.49 17.73 4.39
N GLN A 11 -22.64 16.42 4.21
CA GLN A 11 -23.77 15.63 4.73
C GLN A 11 -23.32 14.28 5.30
N GLU A 12 -24.15 13.70 6.17
CA GLU A 12 -23.86 12.40 6.76
C GLU A 12 -24.00 11.28 5.72
N ILE A 13 -23.13 10.27 5.83
CA ILE A 13 -23.20 9.11 4.95
C ILE A 13 -24.43 8.27 5.34
N LYS A 14 -25.33 8.03 4.38
CA LYS A 14 -26.40 7.05 4.55
C LYS A 14 -25.79 5.65 4.53
N LEU A 15 -25.88 4.94 5.65
CA LEU A 15 -25.36 3.59 5.78
C LEU A 15 -26.42 2.55 5.37
N THR A 16 -26.01 1.59 4.56
CA THR A 16 -26.78 0.36 4.25
C THR A 16 -26.06 -0.89 4.77
N THR A 17 -24.99 -0.68 5.52
CA THR A 17 -24.02 -1.65 6.02
C THR A 17 -23.63 -1.28 7.45
N PRO A 18 -22.96 -2.15 8.22
CA PRO A 18 -22.72 -1.93 9.65
C PRO A 18 -21.93 -0.65 9.99
N ASN A 19 -21.09 -0.16 9.08
CA ASN A 19 -20.34 1.09 9.27
C ASN A 19 -19.86 1.68 7.93
N ALA A 20 -19.29 2.89 7.99
CA ALA A 20 -18.82 3.61 6.81
C ALA A 20 -17.65 2.94 6.06
N GLY A 21 -16.91 2.01 6.68
CA GLY A 21 -15.88 1.22 6.00
C GLY A 21 -16.50 0.15 5.09
N TRP A 22 -17.47 -0.60 5.61
CA TRP A 22 -18.25 -1.56 4.80
C TRP A 22 -19.04 -0.86 3.70
N GLU A 23 -19.60 0.33 3.98
CA GLU A 23 -20.31 1.12 2.99
C GLU A 23 -19.38 1.58 1.86
N PHE A 24 -18.14 1.95 2.19
CA PHE A 24 -17.12 2.28 1.19
C PHE A 24 -16.78 1.06 0.32
N LEU A 25 -16.53 -0.10 0.92
CA LEU A 25 -16.24 -1.33 0.17
C LEU A 25 -17.38 -1.72 -0.77
N LYS A 26 -18.63 -1.61 -0.30
CA LYS A 26 -19.82 -1.87 -1.11
C LYS A 26 -19.89 -0.95 -2.33
N ARG A 27 -19.78 0.36 -2.10
CA ARG A 27 -19.83 1.35 -3.19
C ARG A 27 -18.68 1.18 -4.16
N LEU A 28 -17.48 0.84 -3.66
CA LEU A 28 -16.32 0.58 -4.51
C LEU A 28 -16.52 -0.66 -5.39
N ALA A 29 -17.05 -1.75 -4.84
CA ALA A 29 -17.39 -2.96 -5.60
C ALA A 29 -18.42 -2.67 -6.71
N GLN A 30 -19.44 -1.85 -6.40
CA GLN A 30 -20.49 -1.45 -7.35
C GLN A 30 -20.02 -0.41 -8.38
N ASN A 31 -18.88 0.24 -8.16
CA ASN A 31 -18.32 1.25 -9.05
C ASN A 31 -17.59 0.66 -10.28
N LYS A 32 -17.78 -0.64 -10.56
CA LYS A 32 -17.18 -1.36 -11.71
C LYS A 32 -15.68 -1.11 -11.86
N VAL A 33 -14.94 -1.17 -10.74
CA VAL A 33 -13.49 -1.04 -10.78
C VAL A 33 -12.85 -2.10 -11.69
N VAL A 34 -11.88 -1.68 -12.47
CA VAL A 34 -11.05 -2.58 -13.29
C VAL A 34 -10.11 -3.33 -12.37
N THR A 35 -10.14 -4.66 -12.43
CA THR A 35 -9.21 -5.52 -11.69
C THR A 35 -8.19 -6.09 -12.65
N VAL A 36 -6.92 -5.91 -12.33
CA VAL A 36 -5.77 -6.42 -13.08
C VAL A 36 -4.97 -7.38 -12.21
N GLY A 37 -4.00 -8.09 -12.79
CA GLY A 37 -3.30 -9.19 -12.12
C GLY A 37 -2.13 -8.74 -11.23
N SER A 38 -1.58 -7.55 -11.47
CA SER A 38 -0.39 -7.07 -10.78
C SER A 38 -0.33 -5.55 -10.60
N ASP A 39 0.52 -5.09 -9.70
CA ASP A 39 0.86 -3.66 -9.56
C ASP A 39 1.55 -3.10 -10.81
N ASP A 40 2.23 -3.94 -11.61
CA ASP A 40 2.83 -3.54 -12.89
C ASP A 40 1.73 -3.26 -13.92
N ASP A 41 0.69 -4.11 -13.98
CA ASP A 41 -0.47 -3.89 -14.86
C ASP A 41 -1.21 -2.59 -14.47
N VAL A 42 -1.32 -2.30 -13.16
CA VAL A 42 -1.89 -1.02 -12.69
C VAL A 42 -1.02 0.15 -13.15
N ALA A 43 0.30 0.02 -12.99
CA ALA A 43 1.25 1.06 -13.37
C ALA A 43 1.19 1.34 -14.87
N GLU A 44 1.15 0.31 -15.72
CA GLU A 44 1.00 0.47 -17.17
C GLU A 44 -0.34 1.14 -17.51
N ALA A 45 -1.45 0.66 -16.95
CA ALA A 45 -2.78 1.21 -17.22
C ALA A 45 -2.92 2.68 -16.80
N VAL A 46 -2.35 3.07 -15.66
CA VAL A 46 -2.40 4.45 -15.14
C VAL A 46 -1.36 5.35 -15.81
N GLY A 47 -0.14 4.86 -15.95
CA GLY A 47 1.05 5.64 -16.29
C GLY A 47 1.34 5.76 -17.78
N THR A 48 0.64 5.03 -18.66
CA THR A 48 0.86 5.13 -20.11
C THR A 48 0.69 6.57 -20.60
N ARG A 49 1.68 7.08 -21.33
CA ARG A 49 1.67 8.46 -21.83
C ARG A 49 0.67 8.66 -22.97
N GLY A 50 0.16 9.88 -23.12
CA GLY A 50 -0.76 10.25 -24.20
C GLY A 50 -2.22 9.88 -23.96
N GLN A 51 -2.56 9.34 -22.78
CA GLN A 51 -3.94 9.12 -22.38
C GLN A 51 -4.67 10.45 -22.16
N SER A 52 -5.89 10.58 -22.69
CA SER A 52 -6.72 11.78 -22.51
C SER A 52 -7.39 11.85 -21.13
N ALA A 53 -7.62 10.70 -20.50
CA ALA A 53 -8.26 10.57 -19.20
C ALA A 53 -7.68 9.36 -18.43
N PRO A 54 -6.43 9.46 -17.93
CA PRO A 54 -5.79 8.36 -17.23
C PRO A 54 -6.57 8.00 -15.95
N PRO A 55 -6.73 6.71 -15.61
CA PRO A 55 -7.40 6.29 -14.38
C PRO A 55 -6.53 6.57 -13.14
N ILE A 56 -7.13 6.44 -11.95
CA ILE A 56 -6.40 6.33 -10.68
C ILE A 56 -6.37 4.85 -10.30
N GLY A 57 -5.21 4.36 -9.85
CA GLY A 57 -5.02 2.96 -9.47
C GLY A 57 -4.42 2.80 -8.06
N PHE A 58 -4.66 1.64 -7.46
CA PHE A 58 -3.95 1.21 -6.24
C PHE A 58 -2.69 0.47 -6.65
N SER A 59 -1.53 0.95 -6.21
CA SER A 59 -0.24 0.32 -6.49
C SER A 59 0.77 0.67 -5.39
N THR A 60 1.84 -0.11 -5.28
CA THR A 60 2.99 0.22 -4.43
C THR A 60 3.80 1.38 -5.00
N VAL A 61 4.28 2.27 -4.13
CA VAL A 61 5.08 3.45 -4.50
C VAL A 61 6.35 3.07 -5.28
N GLY A 62 6.89 1.88 -5.04
CA GLY A 62 8.06 1.36 -5.77
C GLY A 62 7.84 1.27 -7.29
N LYS A 63 6.60 1.26 -7.78
CA LYS A 63 6.32 1.28 -9.23
C LYS A 63 6.66 2.61 -9.91
N LEU A 64 6.94 3.68 -9.16
CA LEU A 64 7.43 4.93 -9.75
C LEU A 64 8.72 4.76 -10.56
N ARG A 65 9.55 3.74 -10.26
CA ARG A 65 10.74 3.40 -11.07
C ARG A 65 10.40 3.09 -12.53
N LEU A 66 9.18 2.62 -12.80
CA LEU A 66 8.72 2.31 -14.15
C LEU A 66 8.52 3.57 -15.02
N ASN A 67 8.52 4.76 -14.43
CA ASN A 67 8.60 6.00 -15.20
C ASN A 67 9.87 6.06 -16.04
N GLU A 68 10.99 5.57 -15.50
CA GLU A 68 12.27 5.49 -16.20
C GLU A 68 12.39 4.19 -16.99
N GLU A 69 12.09 3.04 -16.36
CA GLU A 69 12.29 1.72 -16.97
C GLU A 69 11.35 1.44 -18.15
N GLN A 70 10.15 2.02 -18.15
CA GLN A 70 9.08 1.74 -19.12
C GLN A 70 8.47 3.00 -19.72
N ASN A 71 9.10 4.17 -19.54
CA ASN A 71 8.63 5.45 -20.07
C ASN A 71 7.18 5.81 -19.62
N LEU A 72 6.82 5.47 -18.37
CA LEU A 72 5.53 5.83 -17.79
C LEU A 72 5.55 7.27 -17.21
N ALA A 73 4.36 7.75 -16.82
CA ALA A 73 4.12 9.06 -16.23
C ALA A 73 3.27 8.94 -14.95
N LEU A 74 3.71 8.07 -14.03
CA LEU A 74 3.10 7.84 -12.73
C LEU A 74 3.43 8.96 -11.74
N GLY A 75 2.47 9.27 -10.88
CA GLY A 75 2.65 10.11 -9.70
C GLY A 75 1.90 9.52 -8.52
N VAL A 76 2.24 9.95 -7.31
CA VAL A 76 1.50 9.56 -6.10
C VAL A 76 0.39 10.57 -5.84
N ALA A 77 -0.82 10.08 -5.57
CA ALA A 77 -1.93 10.93 -5.17
C ALA A 77 -1.61 11.69 -3.86
N GLU A 78 -2.04 12.94 -3.77
CA GLU A 78 -1.83 13.80 -2.61
C GLU A 78 -3.15 14.18 -1.94
N GLY A 79 -3.10 14.51 -0.65
CA GLY A 79 -4.26 15.05 0.07
C GLY A 79 -5.45 14.10 0.24
N ILE A 80 -5.26 12.80 0.06
CA ILE A 80 -6.34 11.80 0.18
C ILE A 80 -6.72 11.60 1.67
N VAL A 81 -8.01 11.82 1.97
CA VAL A 81 -8.58 11.69 3.32
C VAL A 81 -9.64 10.58 3.31
N PRO A 82 -9.66 9.68 4.30
CA PRO A 82 -8.89 9.71 5.55
C PRO A 82 -7.49 9.09 5.48
N THR A 83 -7.11 8.47 4.36
CA THR A 83 -5.78 7.91 4.21
C THR A 83 -5.40 7.80 2.74
N ASN A 84 -4.10 7.90 2.47
CA ASN A 84 -3.49 7.73 1.16
C ASN A 84 -3.04 6.29 0.88
N GLY A 85 -3.51 5.33 1.68
CA GLY A 85 -3.19 3.90 1.54
C GLY A 85 -2.79 3.27 2.86
N TYR A 86 -1.93 2.25 2.80
CA TYR A 86 -1.45 1.54 3.97
C TYR A 86 0.04 1.26 3.86
N HIS A 87 0.69 1.09 5.01
CA HIS A 87 2.07 0.59 5.09
C HIS A 87 2.09 -0.71 5.89
N TYR A 88 2.99 -1.61 5.52
CA TYR A 88 3.15 -2.90 6.16
C TYR A 88 4.64 -3.26 6.29
N PRO A 89 5.05 -3.91 7.38
CA PRO A 89 6.40 -4.40 7.52
C PRO A 89 6.59 -5.73 6.77
N ALA A 90 7.80 -5.96 6.27
CA ALA A 90 8.29 -7.29 5.95
C ALA A 90 8.94 -7.89 7.20
N TYR A 91 8.69 -9.17 7.48
CA TYR A 91 9.22 -9.85 8.67
C TYR A 91 10.28 -10.87 8.29
N GLY A 92 11.46 -10.77 8.91
CA GLY A 92 12.43 -11.86 8.94
C GLY A 92 12.04 -12.86 10.02
N LEU A 93 11.85 -14.13 9.66
CA LEU A 93 11.47 -15.20 10.58
C LEU A 93 12.53 -16.30 10.57
N ILE A 94 12.85 -16.84 11.76
CA ILE A 94 13.71 -18.01 11.91
C ILE A 94 12.83 -19.20 12.24
N VAL A 95 12.87 -20.23 11.39
CA VAL A 95 12.14 -21.47 11.62
C VAL A 95 12.71 -22.21 12.84
N SER A 96 11.85 -22.83 13.64
CA SER A 96 12.23 -23.45 14.92
C SER A 96 13.25 -24.58 14.78
N ASN A 97 13.28 -25.25 13.63
CA ASN A 97 14.17 -26.34 13.29
C ASN A 97 15.30 -25.93 12.34
N ALA A 98 15.69 -24.65 12.31
CA ALA A 98 16.78 -24.18 11.46
C ALA A 98 18.08 -24.96 11.77
N PRO A 99 18.76 -25.58 10.77
CA PRO A 99 19.97 -26.37 11.01
C PRO A 99 21.15 -25.51 11.50
N HIS A 100 21.11 -24.20 11.19
CA HIS A 100 22.13 -23.23 11.57
C HIS A 100 21.49 -21.96 12.17
N PRO A 101 20.94 -22.04 13.40
CA PRO A 101 20.17 -20.93 13.98
C PRO A 101 21.02 -19.67 14.23
N ASN A 102 22.31 -19.83 14.51
CA ASN A 102 23.22 -18.69 14.69
C ASN A 102 23.55 -17.99 13.37
N ALA A 103 23.70 -18.74 12.27
CA ALA A 103 23.87 -18.15 10.94
C ALA A 103 22.60 -17.41 10.50
N ALA A 104 21.42 -17.98 10.77
CA ALA A 104 20.14 -17.31 10.51
C ALA A 104 19.99 -16.00 11.30
N LYS A 105 20.37 -15.97 12.58
CA LYS A 105 20.41 -14.74 13.39
C LYS A 105 21.36 -13.70 12.81
N LEU A 106 22.55 -14.12 12.37
CA LEU A 106 23.52 -13.23 11.74
C LEU A 106 22.94 -12.62 10.46
N LEU A 107 22.34 -13.44 9.58
CA LEU A 107 21.69 -12.95 8.37
C LEU A 107 20.58 -11.93 8.68
N VAL A 108 19.68 -12.24 9.61
CA VAL A 108 18.60 -11.31 9.99
C VAL A 108 19.17 -10.00 10.53
N ARG A 109 20.24 -10.06 11.33
CA ARG A 109 20.93 -8.85 11.80
C ARG A 109 21.51 -8.06 10.64
N THR A 110 22.22 -8.70 9.71
CA THR A 110 22.82 -8.04 8.55
C THR A 110 21.76 -7.35 7.69
N LEU A 111 20.60 -7.99 7.48
CA LEU A 111 19.49 -7.39 6.74
C LEU A 111 18.85 -6.16 7.43
N LEU A 112 19.16 -5.91 8.71
CA LEU A 112 18.74 -4.72 9.45
C LEU A 112 19.82 -3.62 9.50
N GLU A 113 21.02 -3.90 9.00
CA GLU A 113 22.09 -2.90 8.78
C GLU A 113 21.89 -2.20 7.42
N ASP A 114 22.50 -1.02 7.24
CA ASP A 114 22.22 -0.17 6.08
C ASP A 114 22.55 -0.87 4.75
N GLU A 115 23.74 -1.47 4.67
CA GLU A 115 24.19 -2.25 3.51
C GLU A 115 23.26 -3.42 3.20
N GLY A 116 22.78 -4.14 4.22
CA GLY A 116 21.94 -5.31 4.03
C GLY A 116 20.51 -4.96 3.58
N VAL A 117 19.95 -3.85 4.07
CA VAL A 117 18.60 -3.42 3.68
C VAL A 117 18.56 -2.64 2.36
N MET A 118 19.72 -2.14 1.90
CA MET A 118 19.86 -1.30 0.70
C MET A 118 19.24 -1.93 -0.56
N ALA A 119 19.23 -3.27 -0.67
CA ALA A 119 18.59 -3.97 -1.77
C ALA A 119 17.12 -3.58 -1.97
N TRP A 120 16.43 -3.20 -0.89
CA TRP A 120 15.05 -2.70 -0.91
C TRP A 120 14.97 -1.19 -0.75
N THR A 121 15.72 -0.60 0.20
CA THR A 121 15.54 0.83 0.53
C THR A 121 16.03 1.78 -0.57
N ARG A 122 16.77 1.28 -1.57
CA ARG A 122 17.07 2.01 -2.80
C ARG A 122 15.85 2.24 -3.70
N ASP A 123 14.76 1.51 -3.50
CA ASP A 123 13.50 1.74 -4.22
C ASP A 123 12.60 2.69 -3.42
N MET A 124 11.90 3.59 -4.12
CA MET A 124 10.89 4.45 -3.49
C MET A 124 9.80 3.63 -2.79
N GLY A 125 9.30 4.12 -1.66
CA GLY A 125 8.28 3.46 -0.86
C GLY A 125 8.78 2.35 0.07
N ASN A 126 10.07 2.00 0.03
CA ASN A 126 10.67 1.00 0.90
C ASN A 126 11.51 1.67 1.97
N PHE A 127 11.31 1.25 3.22
CA PHE A 127 11.95 1.86 4.38
C PHE A 127 12.43 0.80 5.35
N SER A 128 13.60 1.02 5.94
CA SER A 128 14.07 0.22 7.06
C SER A 128 13.24 0.50 8.32
N THR A 129 13.10 -0.51 9.16
CA THR A 129 12.58 -0.33 10.52
C THR A 129 13.62 0.27 11.46
N ASN A 130 14.91 0.18 11.12
CA ASN A 130 15.97 0.92 11.78
C ASN A 130 15.99 2.36 11.25
N PRO A 131 15.67 3.38 12.07
CA PRO A 131 15.56 4.76 11.61
C PRO A 131 16.90 5.39 11.22
N ASN A 132 18.02 4.74 11.54
CA ASN A 132 19.36 5.23 11.19
C ASN A 132 19.81 4.77 9.78
N ASN A 133 19.08 3.86 9.14
CA ASN A 133 19.40 3.39 7.80
C ASN A 133 18.88 4.37 6.74
N SER A 134 19.60 4.42 5.64
CA SER A 134 19.32 5.18 4.44
C SER A 134 18.08 4.65 3.72
N TYR A 135 17.41 5.55 3.00
CA TYR A 135 16.30 5.26 2.09
C TYR A 135 16.46 6.10 0.84
N ASN A 136 15.77 5.73 -0.25
CA ASN A 136 15.85 6.44 -1.52
C ASN A 136 15.48 7.94 -1.32
N PRO A 137 16.39 8.88 -1.62
CA PRO A 137 16.16 10.31 -1.40
C PRO A 137 15.02 10.88 -2.27
N ASP A 138 14.69 10.22 -3.38
CA ASP A 138 13.64 10.62 -4.32
C ASP A 138 12.24 10.15 -3.90
N ASN A 139 12.09 9.65 -2.67
CA ASN A 139 10.77 9.34 -2.11
C ASN A 139 9.86 10.58 -2.17
N PRO A 140 8.66 10.50 -2.77
CA PRO A 140 7.89 11.68 -3.16
C PRO A 140 7.40 12.53 -1.98
N PHE A 141 7.28 11.93 -0.78
CA PHE A 141 6.90 12.63 0.45
C PHE A 141 7.98 12.58 1.54
N GLY A 142 9.19 12.15 1.19
CA GLY A 142 10.28 11.93 2.15
C GLY A 142 10.19 10.60 2.90
N GLY A 143 10.73 10.58 4.12
CA GLY A 143 10.95 9.35 4.89
C GLY A 143 9.69 8.71 5.49
N LEU A 144 9.89 7.54 6.11
CA LEU A 144 8.83 6.74 6.75
C LEU A 144 8.01 7.51 7.79
N ASN A 145 8.61 8.50 8.46
CA ASN A 145 7.93 9.36 9.44
C ASN A 145 6.80 10.19 8.83
N VAL A 146 6.91 10.57 7.55
CA VAL A 146 5.85 11.27 6.81
C VAL A 146 4.81 10.26 6.35
N TRP A 147 5.23 9.15 5.75
CA TRP A 147 4.33 8.10 5.26
C TRP A 147 3.43 7.52 6.36
N LYS A 148 3.95 7.33 7.58
CA LYS A 148 3.18 6.87 8.75
C LYS A 148 2.03 7.80 9.15
N LYS A 149 2.07 9.08 8.77
CA LYS A 149 1.01 10.06 9.08
C LYS A 149 -0.12 10.03 8.07
N ILE A 150 0.16 9.62 6.83
CA ILE A 150 -0.80 9.65 5.72
C ILE A 150 -1.32 8.26 5.33
N THR A 151 -0.69 7.18 5.80
CA THR A 151 -1.11 5.79 5.55
C THR A 151 -1.54 5.10 6.85
N TRP A 152 -2.42 4.11 6.74
CA TRP A 152 -2.75 3.25 7.88
C TRP A 152 -1.74 2.11 8.05
N PRO A 153 -1.37 1.73 9.29
CA PRO A 153 -0.58 0.54 9.52
C PRO A 153 -1.43 -0.71 9.25
N LEU A 154 -0.87 -1.67 8.52
CA LEU A 154 -1.48 -2.99 8.40
C LEU A 154 -1.53 -3.66 9.78
N ARG A 155 -2.70 -4.14 10.16
CA ARG A 155 -2.93 -4.88 11.42
C ARG A 155 -3.18 -6.34 11.10
N LEU A 156 -2.13 -7.17 11.17
CA LEU A 156 -2.19 -8.58 10.77
C LEU A 156 -3.31 -9.37 11.46
N ASN A 157 -3.55 -9.13 12.75
CA ASN A 157 -4.61 -9.80 13.50
C ASN A 157 -6.00 -9.46 12.94
N VAL A 158 -6.24 -8.19 12.61
CA VAL A 158 -7.51 -7.72 12.03
C VAL A 158 -7.66 -8.23 10.60
N SER A 159 -6.58 -8.19 9.81
CA SER A 159 -6.58 -8.74 8.45
C SER A 159 -6.87 -10.24 8.44
N ALA A 160 -6.29 -11.02 9.36
CA ALA A 160 -6.55 -12.45 9.47
C ALA A 160 -8.01 -12.75 9.87
N GLN A 161 -8.61 -11.90 10.71
CA GLN A 161 -10.01 -12.03 11.12
C GLN A 161 -10.99 -11.66 9.99
N LEU A 162 -10.72 -10.59 9.26
CA LEU A 162 -11.68 -10.01 8.31
C LEU A 162 -11.44 -10.36 6.84
N SER A 163 -10.30 -10.96 6.47
CA SER A 163 -9.95 -11.18 5.05
C SER A 163 -11.00 -11.97 4.28
N ARG A 164 -11.54 -13.03 4.88
CA ARG A 164 -12.62 -13.84 4.31
C ARG A 164 -13.91 -13.04 4.17
N ASP A 165 -14.37 -12.43 5.25
CA ASP A 165 -15.59 -11.63 5.25
C ASP A 165 -15.55 -10.48 4.23
N VAL A 166 -14.40 -9.82 4.09
CA VAL A 166 -14.19 -8.74 3.11
C VAL A 166 -14.24 -9.28 1.68
N LEU A 167 -13.62 -10.43 1.41
CA LEU A 167 -13.63 -11.06 0.09
C LEU A 167 -15.05 -11.50 -0.31
N ASP A 168 -15.74 -12.21 0.58
CA ASP A 168 -17.11 -12.67 0.35
C ASP A 168 -18.05 -11.48 0.13
N PHE A 169 -17.94 -10.45 0.99
CA PHE A 169 -18.72 -9.22 0.86
C PHE A 169 -18.45 -8.50 -0.47
N TRP A 170 -17.20 -8.45 -0.92
CA TRP A 170 -16.84 -7.88 -2.22
C TRP A 170 -17.50 -8.63 -3.37
N ILE A 171 -17.40 -9.96 -3.38
CA ILE A 171 -17.98 -10.81 -4.44
C ILE A 171 -19.50 -10.62 -4.51
N LEU A 172 -20.18 -10.62 -3.36
CA LEU A 172 -21.63 -10.47 -3.29
C LEU A 172 -22.14 -9.10 -3.77
N ASN A 173 -21.32 -8.04 -3.68
CA ASN A 173 -21.72 -6.68 -4.03
C ASN A 173 -21.16 -6.17 -5.36
N ARG A 174 -20.31 -6.94 -6.05
CA ARG A 174 -19.69 -6.52 -7.33
C ARG A 174 -20.62 -6.68 -8.54
N ASN A 175 -21.63 -7.54 -8.45
CA ASN A 175 -22.55 -7.86 -9.55
C ASN A 175 -23.50 -6.71 -9.89
#